data_AF-A0AAD5SBS9-F1
#
_entry.id   AF-A0AAD5SBS9-F1
#
_cell.length_a   1.000
_cell.length_b   1.000
_cell.length_c   1.000
_cell.angle_alpha   90.00
_cell.angle_beta   90.00
_cell.angle_gamma   90.00
#
_symmetry.space_group_name_H-M   'P 1'
#
loop_
_entity.id
_entity.type
_entity.pdbx_description
1 polymer ?
#
loop_
_entity_poly.entity_id
_entity_poly.type
_entity_poly.pdbx_seq_one_letter_code
_entity_poly.pdbx_strand_id
1 'polypeptide(L)'
;MAAPAPPAASGSGTTLLTTPVFRDMIHTETIKKELRLHTLYDNYNLTPTVAHRIVVTNKPNEKLEDGKGEVEDDEYINILTTSRLPPSQHYSTPQTTSQQYGWDTKPLIDHRRLDKRFYHPKVETEITKMYGAAMIMKGDSKKGAGGKGKEEGK
;
A
#
# COMPACT_ATOMS: atom_id res chain seq x y z
N MET A 1 -75.79 -42.22 33.43
CA MET A 1 -74.67 -43.04 33.96
C MET A 1 -73.68 -43.28 32.84
N ALA A 2 -72.39 -43.12 33.16
CA ALA A 2 -71.18 -43.45 32.40
C ALA A 2 -70.89 -42.67 31.10
N ALA A 3 -70.01 -41.66 31.21
CA ALA A 3 -69.20 -41.17 30.09
C ALA A 3 -67.95 -42.06 29.93
N PRO A 4 -67.51 -42.37 28.69
CA PRO A 4 -66.42 -43.32 28.43
C PRO A 4 -65.02 -42.76 28.71
N ALA A 5 -64.11 -43.69 28.99
CA ALA A 5 -62.72 -43.52 29.41
C ALA A 5 -61.83 -42.71 28.42
N PRO A 6 -60.76 -42.06 28.91
CA PRO A 6 -59.89 -41.21 28.09
C PRO A 6 -59.00 -42.03 27.14
N PRO A 7 -58.80 -41.60 25.88
CA PRO A 7 -57.82 -42.24 25.01
C PRO A 7 -56.39 -41.96 25.47
N ALA A 8 -55.59 -43.01 25.38
CA ALA A 8 -54.23 -43.13 25.85
C ALA A 8 -53.29 -42.07 25.29
N ALA A 9 -52.31 -41.69 26.12
CA ALA A 9 -51.17 -40.86 25.77
C ALA A 9 -50.40 -41.45 24.58
N SER A 10 -50.58 -40.86 23.40
CA SER A 10 -49.72 -41.06 22.25
C SER A 10 -48.61 -40.02 22.31
N GLY A 11 -47.41 -40.44 22.69
CA GLY A 11 -46.22 -39.61 22.60
C GLY A 11 -45.94 -39.24 21.14
N SER A 12 -46.03 -37.95 20.82
CA SER A 12 -45.53 -37.40 19.57
C SER A 12 -44.73 -36.14 19.88
N GLY A 13 -43.48 -36.34 20.27
CA GLY A 13 -42.55 -35.27 20.67
C GLY A 13 -42.01 -34.42 19.51
N THR A 14 -42.64 -34.41 18.33
CA THR A 14 -42.02 -33.83 17.12
C THR A 14 -42.94 -32.92 16.30
N THR A 15 -44.20 -32.68 16.68
CA THR A 15 -45.13 -31.87 15.87
C THR A 15 -45.18 -30.38 16.22
N LEU A 16 -44.73 -29.97 17.41
CA LEU A 16 -44.85 -28.58 17.83
C LEU A 16 -43.95 -27.63 17.01
N LEU A 17 -42.75 -28.08 16.62
CA LEU A 17 -41.76 -27.29 15.86
C LEU A 17 -42.15 -26.97 14.40
N THR A 18 -43.18 -27.62 13.85
CA THR A 18 -43.60 -27.44 12.44
C THR A 18 -44.73 -26.43 12.27
N THR A 19 -45.43 -26.07 13.36
CA THR A 19 -46.50 -25.07 13.28
C THR A 19 -45.92 -23.66 13.23
N PRO A 20 -46.35 -22.79 12.28
CA PRO A 20 -45.77 -21.46 12.12
C PRO A 20 -45.93 -20.58 13.37
N VAL A 21 -47.06 -20.71 14.07
CA VAL A 21 -47.33 -19.99 15.32
C VAL A 21 -46.33 -20.36 16.42
N PHE A 22 -45.97 -21.64 16.54
CA PHE A 22 -44.99 -22.07 17.54
C PHE A 22 -43.56 -21.67 17.17
N ARG A 23 -43.24 -21.67 15.87
CA ARG A 23 -41.97 -21.15 15.35
C ARG A 23 -41.80 -19.66 15.68
N ASP A 24 -42.84 -18.87 15.48
CA ASP A 24 -42.84 -17.44 15.79
C ASP A 24 -42.75 -17.21 17.31
N MET A 25 -43.43 -18.03 18.12
CA MET A 25 -43.27 -18.00 19.58
C MET A 25 -41.83 -18.27 20.00
N ILE A 26 -41.18 -19.31 19.47
CA ILE A 26 -39.76 -19.60 19.74
C ILE A 26 -38.88 -18.43 19.31
N HIS A 27 -39.11 -17.88 18.12
CA HIS A 27 -38.30 -16.77 17.60
C HIS A 27 -38.41 -15.52 18.48
N THR A 28 -39.63 -15.15 18.88
CA THR A 28 -39.84 -14.02 19.80
C THR A 28 -39.26 -14.27 21.19
N GLU A 29 -39.31 -15.49 21.70
CA GLU A 29 -38.67 -15.85 22.98
C GLU A 29 -37.14 -15.76 22.88
N THR A 30 -36.55 -16.22 21.77
CA THR A 30 -35.11 -16.12 21.49
C THR A 30 -34.66 -14.67 21.40
N ILE A 31 -35.35 -13.83 20.62
CA ILE A 31 -35.05 -12.39 20.53
C ILE A 31 -35.13 -11.75 21.93
N LYS A 32 -36.16 -12.08 22.74
CA LYS A 32 -36.28 -11.56 24.11
C LYS A 32 -35.13 -12.00 25.02
N LYS A 33 -34.63 -13.24 24.88
CA LYS A 33 -33.47 -13.74 25.64
C LYS A 33 -32.18 -13.05 25.20
N GLU A 34 -32.00 -12.81 23.90
CA GLU A 34 -30.84 -12.12 23.35
C GLU A 34 -30.80 -10.64 23.79
N LEU A 35 -31.94 -9.94 23.69
CA LEU A 35 -32.11 -8.55 24.14
C LEU A 35 -32.03 -8.38 25.67
N ARG A 36 -32.20 -9.45 26.45
CA ARG A 36 -31.98 -9.40 27.91
C ARG A 36 -30.50 -9.18 28.26
N LEU A 37 -29.59 -9.67 27.41
CA LEU A 37 -28.14 -9.59 27.63
C LEU A 37 -27.48 -8.50 26.78
N HIS A 38 -28.03 -8.18 25.61
CA HIS A 38 -27.46 -7.21 24.67
C HIS A 38 -28.35 -5.97 24.53
N THR A 39 -27.76 -4.80 24.72
CA THR A 39 -28.41 -3.52 24.44
C THR A 39 -28.18 -3.14 22.99
N LEU A 40 -29.26 -3.00 22.21
CA LEU A 40 -29.19 -2.55 20.83
C LEU A 40 -29.16 -1.02 20.80
N TYR A 41 -28.14 -0.45 20.16
CA TYR A 41 -27.99 1.00 20.02
C TYR A 41 -28.41 1.40 18.61
N ASP A 42 -29.47 2.19 18.49
CA ASP A 42 -29.94 2.69 17.19
C ASP A 42 -29.07 3.84 16.66
N ASN A 43 -28.40 4.56 17.57
CA ASN A 43 -27.56 5.70 17.24
C ASN A 43 -26.14 5.46 17.77
N TYR A 44 -25.22 5.15 16.85
CA TYR A 44 -23.80 5.04 17.16
C TYR A 44 -23.14 6.42 17.03
N ASN A 45 -23.01 7.13 18.15
CA ASN A 45 -22.19 8.33 18.22
C ASN A 45 -20.78 7.94 18.66
N LEU A 46 -19.78 8.31 17.87
CA LEU A 46 -18.38 8.16 18.27
C LEU A 46 -18.10 9.10 19.45
N THR A 47 -17.43 8.59 20.49
CA THR A 47 -16.94 9.44 21.57
C THR A 47 -15.99 10.50 20.98
N PRO A 48 -16.05 11.78 21.40
CA PRO A 48 -15.23 12.85 20.83
C PRO A 48 -13.71 12.53 20.78
N THR A 49 -13.21 11.80 21.78
CA THR A 49 -11.82 11.34 21.83
C THR A 49 -11.45 10.36 20.71
N VAL A 50 -12.40 9.52 20.30
CA VAL A 50 -12.23 8.55 19.21
C VAL A 50 -12.38 9.25 17.86
N ALA A 51 -13.32 10.19 17.75
CA ALA A 51 -13.51 10.99 16.53
C ALA A 51 -12.25 11.78 16.14
N HIS A 52 -11.54 12.38 17.12
CA HIS A 52 -10.29 13.11 16.85
C HIS A 52 -9.12 12.20 16.42
N ARG A 53 -9.16 10.90 16.77
CA ARG A 53 -8.08 9.94 16.47
C ARG A 53 -8.32 9.13 15.20
N ILE A 54 -9.53 9.15 14.65
CA ILE A 54 -9.83 8.51 13.38
C ILE A 54 -9.40 9.47 12.27
N VAL A 55 -8.34 9.11 11.57
CA VAL A 55 -7.98 9.78 10.31
C VAL A 55 -9.02 9.34 9.27
N VAL A 56 -9.96 10.23 8.97
CA VAL A 56 -10.93 10.03 7.89
C VAL A 56 -10.16 10.15 6.59
N THR A 57 -9.83 9.01 5.99
CA THR A 57 -9.27 8.95 4.64
C THR A 57 -10.40 8.79 3.63
N ASN A 58 -10.18 9.32 2.42
CA ASN A 58 -11.10 9.13 1.30
C ASN A 58 -11.28 7.64 0.98
N LYS A 59 -12.38 7.30 0.29
CA LYS A 59 -12.67 5.89 -0.01
C LYS A 59 -11.53 5.32 -0.86
N PRO A 60 -11.09 4.06 -0.65
CA PRO A 60 -9.95 3.48 -1.39
C PRO A 60 -10.13 3.44 -2.92
N ASN A 61 -11.37 3.48 -3.39
CA ASN A 61 -11.74 3.44 -4.81
C ASN A 61 -12.09 4.83 -5.37
N GLU A 62 -12.01 5.87 -4.56
CA GLU A 62 -12.23 7.23 -5.01
C GLU A 62 -11.06 7.63 -5.90
N LYS A 63 -11.36 7.99 -7.15
CA LYS A 63 -10.36 8.61 -8.01
C LYS A 63 -10.09 9.98 -7.42
N LEU A 64 -9.03 10.07 -6.63
CA LEU A 64 -8.48 11.35 -6.23
C LEU A 64 -8.11 12.06 -7.54
N GLU A 65 -8.79 13.15 -7.87
CA GLU A 65 -8.31 14.05 -8.91
C GLU A 65 -6.87 14.41 -8.52
N ASP A 66 -5.89 14.04 -9.36
CA ASP A 66 -4.47 14.32 -9.11
C ASP A 66 -4.36 15.77 -8.64
N GLY A 67 -3.91 16.00 -7.40
CA GLY A 67 -4.03 17.22 -6.58
C GLY A 67 -3.56 18.52 -7.24
N LYS A 68 -4.19 18.89 -8.35
CA LYS A 68 -3.94 20.07 -9.18
C LYS A 68 -4.79 21.25 -8.74
N GLY A 69 -5.69 21.05 -7.77
CA GLY A 69 -6.66 22.05 -7.32
C GLY A 69 -6.54 22.45 -5.85
N GLU A 70 -5.83 21.69 -5.01
CA GLU A 70 -5.59 22.09 -3.63
C GLU A 70 -4.35 22.99 -3.60
N VAL A 71 -4.56 24.26 -3.27
CA VAL A 71 -3.47 25.18 -2.96
C VAL A 71 -2.82 24.61 -1.70
N GLU A 72 -1.63 23.99 -1.85
CA GLU A 72 -0.86 23.50 -0.71
C GLU A 72 -0.65 24.64 0.29
N ASP A 73 -0.78 24.34 1.58
CA ASP A 73 -0.58 25.32 2.64
C ASP A 73 0.80 26.00 2.50
N ASP A 74 0.84 27.32 2.57
CA ASP A 74 2.10 28.09 2.44
C ASP A 74 3.15 27.63 3.47
N GLU A 75 2.72 27.23 4.67
CA GLU A 75 3.59 26.66 5.70
C GLU A 75 4.23 25.34 5.24
N TYR A 76 3.45 24.47 4.61
CA TYR A 76 3.95 23.22 4.05
C TYR A 76 4.98 23.46 2.95
N ILE A 77 4.68 24.38 2.02
CA ILE A 77 5.62 24.76 0.95
C ILE A 77 6.92 25.31 1.55
N ASN A 78 6.84 26.12 2.60
CA ASN A 78 8.02 26.68 3.27
C ASN A 78 8.85 25.60 3.96
N ILE A 79 8.23 24.66 4.65
CA ILE A 79 8.92 23.52 5.29
C ILE A 79 9.60 22.65 4.22
N LEU A 80 8.88 22.34 3.14
CA LEU A 80 9.39 21.53 2.05
C LEU A 80 10.55 22.23 1.33
N THR A 81 10.43 23.52 1.07
CA THR A 81 11.49 24.33 0.46
C THR A 81 12.71 24.38 1.36
N THR A 82 12.51 24.64 2.65
CA THR A 82 13.59 24.68 3.65
C THR A 82 14.30 23.33 3.72
N SER A 83 13.58 22.21 3.82
CA SER A 83 14.17 20.87 3.91
C SER A 83 14.94 20.43 2.65
N ARG A 84 14.67 21.05 1.49
CA ARG A 84 15.38 20.80 0.23
C ARG A 84 16.67 21.62 0.09
N LEU A 85 16.92 22.60 0.95
CA LEU A 85 18.13 23.40 0.87
C LEU A 85 19.37 22.55 1.18
N PRO A 86 20.53 22.83 0.54
CA PRO A 86 21.77 22.13 0.84
C PRO A 86 22.24 22.45 2.27
N PRO A 87 23.00 21.55 2.92
CA PRO A 87 23.52 21.77 4.27
C PRO A 87 24.30 23.08 4.46
N SER A 88 24.97 23.57 3.41
CA SER A 88 25.72 24.84 3.41
C SER A 88 24.85 26.09 3.56
N GLN A 89 23.55 25.99 3.28
CA GLN A 89 22.58 27.07 3.51
C GLN A 89 21.91 26.96 4.88
N HIS A 90 21.92 25.77 5.49
CA HIS A 90 21.36 25.54 6.83
C HIS A 90 22.33 25.87 7.96
N TYR A 91 23.60 25.56 7.79
CA TYR A 91 24.62 25.70 8.84
C TYR A 91 25.80 26.52 8.33
N SER A 92 26.44 27.26 9.25
CA SER A 92 27.64 28.05 8.92
C SER A 92 28.89 27.18 8.73
N THR A 93 28.92 26.01 9.35
CA THR A 93 30.04 25.06 9.31
C THR A 93 29.53 23.62 9.16
N PRO A 94 30.32 22.73 8.52
CA PRO A 94 29.95 21.32 8.37
C PRO A 94 29.88 20.66 9.75
N GLN A 95 28.77 19.96 10.02
CA GLN A 95 28.55 19.27 11.29
C GLN A 95 29.12 17.85 11.28
N THR A 96 29.21 17.24 10.10
CA THR A 96 29.73 15.87 9.92
C THR A 96 30.91 15.84 8.96
N THR A 97 31.74 14.80 9.08
CA THR A 97 32.85 14.56 8.15
C THR A 97 32.35 14.34 6.72
N SER A 98 31.20 13.69 6.56
CA SER A 98 30.55 13.52 5.25
C SER A 98 30.15 14.86 4.62
N GLN A 99 29.62 15.80 5.40
CA GLN A 99 29.29 17.14 4.92
C GLN A 99 30.53 17.93 4.53
N GLN A 100 31.67 17.73 5.23
CA GLN A 100 32.93 18.41 4.92
C GLN A 100 33.39 18.15 3.47
N TYR A 101 33.24 16.92 2.97
CA TYR A 101 33.62 16.59 1.59
C TYR A 101 32.76 17.29 0.53
N GLY A 102 31.49 17.55 0.84
CA GLY A 102 30.52 18.15 -0.08
C GLY A 102 30.21 19.62 0.21
N TRP A 103 30.95 20.26 1.12
CA TRP A 103 30.65 21.60 1.62
C TRP A 103 30.85 22.67 0.54
N ASP A 104 32.03 22.64 -0.10
CA ASP A 104 32.40 23.53 -1.18
C ASP A 104 32.25 22.83 -2.53
N THR A 105 31.07 22.99 -3.15
CA THR A 105 30.76 22.38 -4.46
C THR A 105 31.28 23.18 -5.65
N LYS A 106 31.73 24.41 -5.43
CA LYS A 106 32.31 25.26 -6.48
C LYS A 106 33.73 24.78 -6.76
N PRO A 107 34.05 24.39 -8.00
CA PRO A 107 35.40 23.96 -8.33
C PRO A 107 36.37 25.15 -8.22
N LEU A 108 37.59 24.90 -7.77
CA LEU A 108 38.64 25.92 -7.68
C LEU A 108 39.04 26.50 -9.04
N ILE A 109 38.87 25.71 -10.09
CA ILE A 109 39.10 26.10 -11.48
C ILE A 109 37.78 25.98 -12.20
N ASP A 110 37.30 27.06 -12.79
CA ASP A 110 36.13 27.03 -13.64
C ASP A 110 36.36 26.01 -14.76
N HIS A 111 35.58 24.93 -14.76
CA HIS A 111 35.60 23.97 -15.85
C HIS A 111 35.07 24.66 -17.10
N ARG A 112 35.97 25.26 -17.89
CA ARG A 112 35.67 25.76 -19.23
C ARG A 112 35.42 24.58 -20.15
N ARG A 113 34.25 23.93 -20.00
CA ARG A 113 33.77 22.85 -20.89
C ARG A 113 33.63 23.32 -22.34
N LEU A 114 33.61 24.63 -22.56
CA LEU A 114 33.63 25.24 -23.89
C LEU A 114 35.04 25.33 -24.51
N ASP A 115 36.09 25.22 -23.70
CA ASP A 115 37.46 25.26 -24.20
C ASP A 115 37.89 23.89 -24.72
N LYS A 116 37.91 23.77 -26.05
CA LYS A 116 38.34 22.56 -26.76
C LYS A 116 39.78 22.15 -26.47
N ARG A 117 40.62 23.05 -25.93
CA ARG A 117 42.01 22.72 -25.58
C ARG A 117 42.11 21.81 -24.37
N PHE A 118 41.13 21.87 -23.46
CA PHE A 118 41.17 21.14 -22.19
C PHE A 118 40.00 20.17 -22.02
N TYR A 119 38.91 20.33 -22.78
CA TYR A 119 37.72 19.48 -22.66
C TYR A 119 37.64 18.42 -23.77
N HIS A 120 38.06 17.20 -23.44
CA HIS A 120 38.04 16.04 -24.35
C HIS A 120 37.21 14.89 -23.73
N PRO A 121 35.87 15.02 -23.64
CA PRO A 121 35.04 13.92 -23.16
C PRO A 121 35.11 12.75 -24.14
N LYS A 122 34.93 11.53 -23.63
CA LYS A 122 34.68 10.38 -24.49
C LYS A 122 33.30 10.57 -25.14
N VAL A 123 33.27 10.59 -26.47
CA VAL A 123 32.02 10.72 -27.24
C VAL A 123 31.73 9.36 -27.88
N GLU A 124 30.50 8.90 -27.71
CA GLU A 124 30.03 7.69 -28.36
C GLU A 124 29.56 8.00 -29.78
N THR A 125 29.92 7.14 -30.73
CA THR A 125 29.38 7.20 -32.09
C THR A 125 28.25 6.18 -32.25
N GLU A 126 27.43 6.33 -33.29
CA GLU A 126 26.38 5.35 -33.61
C GLU A 126 26.95 3.94 -33.72
N ILE A 127 28.13 3.79 -34.33
CA ILE A 127 28.85 2.51 -34.45
C ILE A 127 29.17 1.97 -33.06
N THR A 128 29.77 2.77 -32.18
CA THR A 128 30.12 2.35 -30.80
C THR A 128 28.88 1.93 -30.01
N LYS A 129 27.75 2.63 -30.20
CA LYS A 129 26.48 2.32 -29.55
C LYS A 129 25.87 1.00 -30.04
N MET A 130 25.86 0.79 -31.36
CA MET A 130 25.34 -0.43 -31.99
C MET A 130 26.17 -1.67 -31.62
N TYR A 131 27.50 -1.57 -31.71
CA TYR A 131 28.38 -2.67 -31.35
C TYR A 131 28.41 -2.93 -29.84
N GLY A 132 28.28 -1.90 -29.00
CA GLY A 132 28.13 -2.04 -27.55
C GLY A 132 26.87 -2.85 -27.20
N ALA A 133 25.72 -2.51 -27.79
CA ALA A 133 24.47 -3.25 -27.59
C ALA A 133 24.58 -4.71 -28.08
N ALA A 134 25.19 -4.93 -29.25
CA ALA A 134 25.40 -6.27 -29.79
C ALA A 134 26.34 -7.13 -28.93
N MET A 135 27.37 -6.53 -28.32
CA MET A 135 28.27 -7.23 -27.38
C MET A 135 27.56 -7.62 -26.09
N ILE A 136 26.70 -6.75 -25.54
CA ILE A 136 25.89 -7.04 -24.34
C ILE A 136 24.91 -8.18 -24.63
N MET A 137 24.15 -8.12 -25.73
CA MET A 137 23.23 -9.19 -26.14
C MET A 137 23.94 -10.52 -26.40
N LYS A 138 25.14 -10.50 -27.00
CA LYS A 138 25.93 -11.71 -27.25
C LYS A 138 26.48 -12.32 -25.95
N GLY A 139 26.80 -11.50 -24.95
CA GLY A 139 27.18 -11.94 -23.61
C GLY A 139 26.07 -12.72 -22.91
N ASP A 140 24.81 -12.30 -23.07
CA ASP A 140 23.65 -12.97 -22.49
C ASP A 140 23.31 -14.30 -23.20
N SER A 141 23.47 -14.36 -24.53
CA SER A 141 23.24 -15.60 -25.30
C SER A 141 24.23 -16.74 -25.01
N LYS A 142 25.44 -16.42 -24.52
CA LYS A 142 26.49 -17.43 -24.26
C LYS A 142 26.28 -18.21 -22.95
N LYS A 143 25.36 -17.76 -22.07
CA LYS A 143 25.02 -18.49 -20.82
C LYS A 143 23.97 -19.60 -21.01
N GLY A 144 23.41 -19.79 -22.21
CA GLY A 144 22.31 -20.73 -22.46
C GLY A 144 22.63 -22.00 -23.27
N ALA A 145 23.86 -22.19 -23.76
CA ALA A 145 24.16 -23.27 -24.71
C ALA A 145 25.43 -24.08 -24.35
N GLY A 146 25.24 -25.13 -23.54
CA GLY A 146 26.20 -26.22 -23.35
C GLY A 146 25.58 -27.30 -22.46
N GLY A 147 25.36 -28.54 -22.88
CA GLY A 147 25.53 -29.17 -24.18
C GLY A 147 24.71 -30.47 -24.25
N LYS A 148 24.36 -30.90 -25.47
CA LYS A 148 23.97 -32.28 -25.76
C LYS A 148 25.03 -32.85 -26.70
N GLY A 149 25.62 -33.97 -26.29
CA GLY A 149 26.73 -34.62 -26.98
C GLY A 149 26.34 -35.34 -28.26
N LYS A 150 27.37 -35.86 -28.93
CA LYS A 150 27.34 -37.05 -29.78
C LYS A 150 28.80 -37.50 -29.97
N GLU A 151 29.14 -38.66 -29.41
CA GLU A 151 30.35 -39.40 -29.71
C GLU A 151 29.90 -40.79 -30.22
N GLU A 152 29.99 -40.97 -31.53
CA GLU A 152 30.03 -42.24 -32.28
C GLU A 152 31.25 -42.02 -33.19
N GLY A 153 32.29 -42.84 -33.29
CA GLY A 153 32.41 -44.28 -33.12
C GLY A 153 33.25 -44.77 -34.30
N LYS A 154 34.54 -45.01 -34.10
CA LYS A 154 35.34 -46.08 -34.73
C LYS A 154 36.72 -46.17 -34.08
#